data_AF-A0A954Q9F6-F1
#
_entry.id   AF-A0A954Q9F6-F1
#
_cell.length_a   1.000
_cell.length_b   1.000
_cell.length_c   1.000
_cell.angle_alpha   90.00
_cell.angle_beta   90.00
_cell.angle_gamma   90.00
#
_symmetry.space_group_name_H-M   'P 1'
#
loop_
_entity.id
_entity.type
_entity.pdbx_description
1 polymer ?
#
loop_
_entity_poly.entity_id
_entity_poly.type
_entity_poly.pdbx_seq_one_letter_code
_entity_poly.pdbx_strand_id
1 'polypeptide(L)'
;MSKTICLITCVLLLPASHCLAFDSSLDRDGDGIRDDHEEVLGTYPQHAESLRVVLDDGLESEQRRVSTDYDATKDFSKIEFCHVGGDRYLWRATFVAVPRLDDTVFHLYVDADADGATGRQGPEGAAGTGTECMLSAVGGRETSSFYDPDGNRTNGPPVTHVVAGNPLLVSTDIELGRDDRGVRFALYVLCHASTQPGSNSRMSDASGKRIVENVPLMSHRDGMRGGRRGVNRVLVVAVCDVHIKGNIPGGKAN
;
A
#
# COMPACT_ATOMS: atom_id res chain seq x y z
N MET A 1 73.92 -41.99 -8.49
CA MET A 1 72.96 -41.45 -9.49
C MET A 1 71.73 -40.98 -8.73
N SER A 2 71.64 -39.67 -8.46
CA SER A 2 70.59 -39.08 -7.59
C SER A 2 69.44 -38.56 -8.47
N LYS A 3 68.19 -38.91 -8.13
CA LYS A 3 66.98 -38.45 -8.81
C LYS A 3 66.27 -37.42 -7.94
N THR A 4 66.14 -36.20 -8.44
CA THR A 4 65.39 -35.09 -7.83
C THR A 4 63.91 -35.19 -8.23
N ILE A 5 63.01 -35.24 -7.25
CA ILE A 5 61.55 -35.23 -7.44
C ILE A 5 61.06 -33.80 -7.22
N CYS A 6 60.39 -33.23 -8.22
CA CYS A 6 59.78 -31.89 -8.20
C CYS A 6 58.30 -32.03 -7.78
N LEU A 7 57.93 -31.49 -6.61
CA LEU A 7 56.54 -31.41 -6.17
C LEU A 7 55.84 -30.25 -6.87
N ILE A 8 54.77 -30.55 -7.63
CA ILE A 8 53.86 -29.57 -8.21
C ILE A 8 52.77 -29.28 -7.18
N THR A 9 52.78 -28.08 -6.61
CA THR A 9 51.73 -27.59 -5.71
C THR A 9 50.54 -27.11 -6.53
N CYS A 10 49.44 -27.86 -6.49
CA CYS A 10 48.18 -27.51 -7.15
C CYS A 10 47.39 -26.56 -6.25
N VAL A 11 47.31 -25.27 -6.61
CA VAL A 11 46.51 -24.27 -5.90
C VAL A 11 45.06 -24.39 -6.36
N LEU A 12 44.17 -24.86 -5.47
CA LEU A 12 42.73 -24.89 -5.68
C LEU A 12 42.15 -23.48 -5.49
N LEU A 13 41.76 -22.84 -6.60
CA LEU A 13 40.95 -21.62 -6.61
C LEU A 13 39.48 -21.98 -6.31
N LEU A 14 39.02 -21.70 -5.10
CA LEU A 14 37.60 -21.72 -4.75
C LEU A 14 36.91 -20.50 -5.40
N PRO A 15 35.84 -20.67 -6.20
CA PRO A 15 35.03 -19.55 -6.62
C PRO A 15 34.30 -19.00 -5.39
N ALA A 16 34.63 -17.77 -4.99
CA ALA A 16 33.84 -17.00 -4.06
C ALA A 16 32.47 -16.77 -4.71
N SER A 17 31.47 -17.57 -4.33
CA SER A 17 30.07 -17.32 -4.61
C SER A 17 29.69 -16.00 -3.94
N HIS A 18 29.77 -14.91 -4.70
CA HIS A 18 29.21 -13.65 -4.30
C HIS A 18 27.70 -13.83 -4.35
N CYS A 19 27.09 -14.07 -3.19
CA CYS A 19 25.66 -13.82 -3.03
C CYS A 19 25.47 -12.33 -3.28
N LEU A 20 25.02 -11.98 -4.49
CA LEU A 20 24.49 -10.66 -4.77
C LEU A 20 23.22 -10.53 -3.93
N ALA A 21 23.35 -9.92 -2.76
CA ALA A 21 22.21 -9.45 -2.01
C ALA A 21 21.50 -8.43 -2.91
N PHE A 22 20.30 -8.76 -3.35
CA PHE A 22 19.46 -7.87 -4.11
C PHE A 22 19.09 -6.71 -3.20
N ASP A 23 19.47 -5.50 -3.55
CA ASP A 23 19.07 -4.31 -2.81
C ASP A 23 17.60 -4.04 -3.14
N SER A 24 16.72 -4.54 -2.26
CA SER A 24 15.27 -4.41 -2.38
C SER A 24 14.78 -3.02 -1.98
N SER A 25 15.68 -2.11 -1.58
CA SER A 25 15.35 -0.71 -1.30
C SER A 25 15.39 0.19 -2.54
N LEU A 26 15.73 -0.38 -3.70
CA LEU A 26 15.70 0.31 -4.99
C LEU A 26 14.27 0.39 -5.54
N ASP A 27 14.06 1.31 -6.48
CA ASP A 27 12.88 1.43 -7.33
C ASP A 27 13.42 1.25 -8.77
N ARG A 28 13.33 0.03 -9.32
CA ARG A 28 14.04 -0.32 -10.56
C ARG A 28 13.37 0.18 -11.81
N ASP A 29 12.06 0.32 -11.81
CA ASP A 29 11.30 0.77 -12.97
C ASP A 29 10.95 2.27 -12.91
N GLY A 30 11.19 2.91 -11.77
CA GLY A 30 11.14 4.36 -11.58
C GLY A 30 9.72 4.88 -11.42
N ASP A 31 8.77 4.07 -10.99
CA ASP A 31 7.38 4.46 -10.77
C ASP A 31 7.12 5.12 -9.40
N GLY A 32 8.14 5.14 -8.54
CA GLY A 32 8.09 5.69 -7.19
C GLY A 32 7.72 4.67 -6.11
N ILE A 33 7.64 3.38 -6.44
CA ILE A 33 7.41 2.28 -5.51
C ILE A 33 8.72 1.50 -5.39
N ARG A 34 9.14 1.23 -4.15
CA ARG A 34 10.33 0.41 -3.92
C ARG A 34 10.04 -1.04 -4.21
N ASP A 35 11.03 -1.79 -4.69
CA ASP A 35 10.87 -3.19 -5.06
C ASP A 35 10.41 -4.07 -3.89
N ASP A 36 10.84 -3.77 -2.65
CA ASP A 36 10.36 -4.47 -1.46
C ASP A 36 8.90 -4.16 -1.12
N HIS A 37 8.44 -2.94 -1.41
CA HIS A 37 7.03 -2.59 -1.30
C HIS A 37 6.20 -3.31 -2.36
N GLU A 38 6.71 -3.37 -3.59
CA GLU A 38 6.08 -4.08 -4.70
C GLU A 38 5.91 -5.58 -4.44
N GLU A 39 6.92 -6.22 -3.85
CA GLU A 39 6.83 -7.63 -3.43
C GLU A 39 5.66 -7.84 -2.45
N VAL A 40 5.46 -6.93 -1.48
CA VAL A 40 4.34 -6.98 -0.52
C VAL A 40 3.01 -6.71 -1.22
N LEU A 41 2.98 -5.75 -2.14
CA LEU A 41 1.78 -5.34 -2.88
C LEU A 41 1.40 -6.33 -3.99
N GLY A 42 2.28 -7.27 -4.34
CA GLY A 42 2.10 -8.21 -5.43
C GLY A 42 2.13 -7.55 -6.81
N THR A 43 2.92 -6.48 -6.97
CA THR A 43 3.23 -5.84 -8.26
C THR A 43 4.55 -6.38 -8.82
N TYR A 44 5.01 -5.85 -9.96
CA TYR A 44 6.20 -6.36 -10.65
C TYR A 44 7.33 -5.34 -10.62
N PRO A 45 8.46 -5.60 -9.90
CA PRO A 45 9.54 -4.63 -9.74
C PRO A 45 10.43 -4.35 -10.95
N GLN A 46 9.92 -4.64 -12.14
CA GLN A 46 10.55 -4.34 -13.42
C GLN A 46 9.54 -3.71 -14.37
N HIS A 47 8.37 -3.33 -13.86
CA HIS A 47 7.29 -2.81 -14.66
C HIS A 47 6.54 -1.69 -13.94
N ALA A 48 6.88 -0.47 -14.36
CA ALA A 48 6.32 0.75 -13.79
C ALA A 48 4.79 0.76 -13.83
N GLU A 49 4.19 0.99 -12.67
CA GLU A 49 2.75 1.11 -12.53
C GLU A 49 2.23 2.44 -13.09
N SER A 50 1.19 2.37 -13.91
CA SER A 50 0.58 3.55 -14.55
C SER A 50 -0.48 4.21 -13.66
N LEU A 51 -0.07 4.67 -12.47
CA LEU A 51 -0.95 5.33 -11.50
C LEU A 51 -1.57 6.61 -12.07
N ARG A 52 -2.90 6.71 -12.02
CA ARG A 52 -3.67 7.90 -12.41
C ARG A 52 -4.41 8.48 -11.23
N VAL A 53 -4.46 9.80 -11.14
CA VAL A 53 -5.28 10.50 -10.15
C VAL A 53 -6.75 10.24 -10.46
N VAL A 54 -7.45 9.60 -9.53
CA VAL A 54 -8.90 9.32 -9.63
C VAL A 54 -9.72 10.13 -8.63
N LEU A 55 -9.04 10.72 -7.64
CA LEU A 55 -9.60 11.63 -6.66
C LEU A 55 -8.51 12.63 -6.26
N ASP A 56 -8.82 13.91 -6.36
CA ASP A 56 -8.01 15.02 -5.86
C ASP A 56 -8.89 15.82 -4.90
N ASP A 57 -8.66 15.64 -3.61
CA ASP A 57 -9.42 16.32 -2.54
C ASP A 57 -8.75 17.66 -2.17
N GLY A 58 -7.44 17.76 -2.45
CA GLY A 58 -6.63 18.89 -2.09
C GLY A 58 -6.24 18.86 -0.61
N LEU A 59 -5.86 20.03 -0.08
CA LEU A 59 -5.62 20.17 1.36
C LEU A 59 -6.88 20.72 2.01
N GLU A 60 -7.10 20.28 3.25
CA GLU A 60 -8.06 20.92 4.13
C GLU A 60 -7.79 22.43 4.26
N SER A 61 -8.88 23.20 4.44
CA SER A 61 -8.81 24.65 4.58
C SER A 61 -7.84 25.06 5.71
N GLU A 62 -7.21 26.22 5.59
CA GLU A 62 -6.31 26.71 6.64
C GLU A 62 -7.02 26.78 8.00
N GLN A 63 -8.29 27.19 8.05
CA GLN A 63 -9.07 27.21 9.30
C GLN A 63 -9.22 25.81 9.90
N ARG A 64 -9.45 24.78 9.07
CA ARG A 64 -9.52 23.40 9.52
C ARG A 64 -8.17 22.93 10.03
N ARG A 65 -7.08 23.19 9.30
CA ARG A 65 -5.74 22.71 9.66
C ARG A 65 -5.16 23.30 10.94
N VAL A 66 -5.66 24.47 11.40
CA VAL A 66 -5.25 25.07 12.68
C VAL A 66 -6.16 24.68 13.86
N SER A 67 -7.24 23.94 13.63
CA SER A 67 -8.15 23.51 14.70
C SER A 67 -7.52 22.42 15.58
N THR A 68 -7.93 22.37 16.85
CA THR A 68 -7.30 21.48 17.86
C THR A 68 -7.62 20.01 17.67
N ASP A 69 -8.62 19.67 16.86
CA ASP A 69 -9.04 18.31 16.54
C ASP A 69 -8.63 17.88 15.12
N TYR A 70 -7.79 18.67 14.45
CA TYR A 70 -7.18 18.30 13.18
C TYR A 70 -5.95 17.40 13.40
N ASP A 71 -5.84 16.37 12.57
CA ASP A 71 -4.78 15.37 12.58
C ASP A 71 -4.36 15.04 11.15
N ALA A 72 -3.28 15.66 10.67
CA ALA A 72 -2.76 15.48 9.32
C ALA A 72 -2.43 14.02 8.94
N THR A 73 -2.33 13.10 9.92
CA THR A 73 -2.13 11.66 9.67
C THR A 73 -3.41 10.95 9.19
N LYS A 74 -4.53 11.66 9.17
CA LYS A 74 -5.87 11.20 8.73
C LYS A 74 -6.43 12.02 7.58
N ASP A 75 -5.75 13.09 7.19
CA ASP A 75 -6.09 13.97 6.06
C ASP A 75 -5.48 13.39 4.79
N PHE A 76 -6.29 12.86 3.89
CA PHE A 76 -5.83 12.41 2.58
C PHE A 76 -6.12 13.47 1.53
N SER A 77 -5.12 13.78 0.72
CA SER A 77 -5.23 14.82 -0.30
C SER A 77 -5.55 14.30 -1.69
N LYS A 78 -5.21 13.03 -1.95
CA LYS A 78 -5.24 12.46 -3.30
C LYS A 78 -5.32 10.95 -3.28
N ILE A 79 -6.11 10.38 -4.19
CA ILE A 79 -6.11 8.95 -4.51
C ILE A 79 -5.69 8.76 -5.96
N GLU A 80 -4.67 7.93 -6.13
CA GLU A 80 -4.25 7.42 -7.42
C GLU A 80 -4.57 5.93 -7.53
N PHE A 81 -4.78 5.47 -8.76
CA PHE A 81 -5.22 4.12 -9.04
C PHE A 81 -4.63 3.58 -10.35
N CYS A 82 -4.31 2.29 -10.39
CA CYS A 82 -3.99 1.57 -11.61
C CYS A 82 -4.50 0.11 -11.57
N HIS A 83 -4.64 -0.46 -12.76
CA HIS A 83 -4.71 -1.91 -12.96
C HIS A 83 -3.28 -2.46 -13.01
N VAL A 84 -2.98 -3.48 -12.21
CA VAL A 84 -1.64 -4.12 -12.16
C VAL A 84 -1.59 -5.29 -13.15
N GLY A 85 -2.69 -6.04 -13.26
CA GLY A 85 -2.80 -7.23 -14.12
C GLY A 85 -3.85 -8.21 -13.60
N GLY A 86 -4.49 -8.98 -14.48
CA GLY A 86 -5.56 -9.89 -14.09
C GLY A 86 -6.72 -9.17 -13.42
N ASP A 87 -6.97 -9.46 -12.15
CA ASP A 87 -7.96 -8.77 -11.30
C ASP A 87 -7.30 -7.95 -10.19
N ARG A 88 -5.98 -7.74 -10.27
CA ARG A 88 -5.22 -6.97 -9.28
C ARG A 88 -5.26 -5.50 -9.59
N TYR A 89 -5.56 -4.74 -8.54
CA TYR A 89 -5.61 -3.29 -8.56
C TYR A 89 -4.80 -2.71 -7.41
N LEU A 90 -4.28 -1.51 -7.63
CA LEU A 90 -3.49 -0.76 -6.66
C LEU A 90 -4.10 0.63 -6.50
N TRP A 91 -4.31 1.03 -5.24
CA TRP A 91 -4.67 2.39 -4.85
C TRP A 91 -3.51 3.00 -4.06
N ARG A 92 -3.18 4.26 -4.36
CA ARG A 92 -2.22 5.07 -3.61
C ARG A 92 -2.95 6.25 -3.00
N ALA A 93 -3.14 6.26 -1.69
CA ALA A 93 -3.68 7.37 -0.94
C ALA A 93 -2.54 8.24 -0.40
N THR A 94 -2.48 9.51 -0.81
CA THR A 94 -1.45 10.45 -0.33
C THR A 94 -1.98 11.28 0.82
N PHE A 95 -1.40 11.10 2.01
CA PHE A 95 -1.76 11.86 3.20
C PHE A 95 -0.94 13.15 3.35
N VAL A 96 -1.47 14.10 4.12
CA VAL A 96 -0.75 15.34 4.47
C VAL A 96 0.45 15.06 5.37
N ALA A 97 0.35 14.06 6.24
CA ALA A 97 1.47 13.51 7.02
C ALA A 97 1.46 11.97 6.97
N VAL A 98 2.58 11.34 7.32
CA VAL A 98 2.71 9.87 7.39
C VAL A 98 1.55 9.28 8.20
N PRO A 99 0.70 8.41 7.60
CA PRO A 99 -0.47 7.88 8.28
C PRO A 99 -0.06 6.93 9.42
N ARG A 100 -0.74 7.04 10.56
CA ARG A 100 -0.51 6.19 11.74
C ARG A 100 -1.59 5.11 11.83
N LEU A 101 -1.33 3.94 11.22
CA LEU A 101 -2.36 2.90 11.12
C LEU A 101 -2.80 2.30 12.48
N ASP A 102 -2.04 2.50 13.55
CA ASP A 102 -2.43 2.08 14.90
C ASP A 102 -3.62 2.88 15.46
N ASP A 103 -3.81 4.12 15.03
CA ASP A 103 -4.90 4.99 15.47
C ASP A 103 -5.82 5.50 14.33
N THR A 104 -5.52 5.12 13.08
CA THR A 104 -6.29 5.46 11.88
C THR A 104 -7.17 4.29 11.43
N VAL A 105 -8.38 4.63 10.99
CA VAL A 105 -9.28 3.78 10.22
C VAL A 105 -9.34 4.35 8.81
N PHE A 106 -8.80 3.64 7.84
CA PHE A 106 -8.86 4.03 6.43
C PHE A 106 -9.71 3.02 5.64
N HIS A 107 -10.72 3.51 4.93
CA HIS A 107 -11.65 2.72 4.14
C HIS A 107 -11.69 3.20 2.69
N LEU A 108 -11.61 2.22 1.77
CA LEU A 108 -12.01 2.37 0.37
C LEU A 108 -13.32 1.62 0.18
N TYR A 109 -14.39 2.35 -0.10
CA TYR A 109 -15.70 1.82 -0.50
C TYR A 109 -15.73 1.75 -2.03
N VAL A 110 -15.60 0.53 -2.55
CA VAL A 110 -15.55 0.23 -3.97
C VAL A 110 -16.88 -0.35 -4.41
N ASP A 111 -17.61 0.45 -5.18
CA ASP A 111 -18.79 0.05 -5.95
C ASP A 111 -18.30 -0.45 -7.31
N ALA A 112 -18.17 -1.76 -7.42
CA ALA A 112 -17.42 -2.46 -8.47
C ALA A 112 -18.11 -2.38 -9.83
N ASP A 113 -19.44 -2.40 -9.88
CA ASP A 113 -20.24 -2.28 -11.11
C ASP A 113 -20.72 -0.83 -11.38
N ALA A 114 -20.52 0.06 -10.41
CA ALA A 114 -21.02 1.43 -10.40
C ALA A 114 -22.56 1.49 -10.53
N ASP A 115 -23.23 0.56 -9.85
CA ASP A 115 -24.68 0.54 -9.65
C ASP A 115 -25.02 0.78 -8.16
N GLY A 116 -25.65 1.92 -7.88
CA GLY A 116 -26.07 2.25 -6.52
C GLY A 116 -27.17 1.35 -5.95
N ALA A 117 -27.78 0.47 -6.76
CA ALA A 117 -28.83 -0.45 -6.33
C ALA A 117 -28.30 -1.77 -5.79
N THR A 118 -27.07 -2.17 -6.12
CA THR A 118 -26.43 -3.42 -5.68
C THR A 118 -25.56 -3.19 -4.43
N GLY A 119 -24.92 -4.25 -3.93
CA GLY A 119 -23.95 -4.15 -2.84
C GLY A 119 -24.52 -3.60 -1.54
N ARG A 120 -23.66 -2.91 -0.77
CA ARG A 120 -24.01 -2.37 0.55
C ARG A 120 -25.21 -1.44 0.49
N GLN A 121 -26.24 -1.80 1.25
CA GLN A 121 -27.42 -0.97 1.44
C GLN A 121 -27.21 0.02 2.59
N GLY A 122 -27.55 1.29 2.36
CA GLY A 122 -27.46 2.37 3.34
C GLY A 122 -28.68 3.28 3.27
N PRO A 123 -28.78 4.27 4.18
CA PRO A 123 -29.77 5.33 4.05
C PRO A 123 -29.68 6.01 2.68
N GLU A 124 -30.81 6.56 2.21
CA GLU A 124 -30.85 7.32 0.96
C GLU A 124 -29.77 8.41 0.96
N GLY A 125 -28.96 8.44 -0.10
CA GLY A 125 -27.85 9.39 -0.26
C GLY A 125 -26.58 9.08 0.53
N ALA A 126 -26.51 7.96 1.28
CA ALA A 126 -25.27 7.59 1.96
C ALA A 126 -24.16 7.26 0.95
N ALA A 127 -22.98 7.87 1.12
CA ALA A 127 -21.87 7.77 0.16
C ALA A 127 -21.33 6.33 -0.01
N GLY A 128 -21.52 5.46 0.98
CA GLY A 128 -21.15 4.05 0.90
C GLY A 128 -22.29 3.10 0.51
N THR A 129 -23.40 3.60 -0.04
CA THR A 129 -24.43 2.77 -0.68
C THR A 129 -23.92 2.30 -2.05
N GLY A 130 -24.25 1.08 -2.49
CA GLY A 130 -23.75 0.52 -3.74
C GLY A 130 -22.38 -0.14 -3.63
N THR A 131 -21.83 -0.34 -2.42
CA THR A 131 -20.45 -0.84 -2.29
C THR A 131 -20.42 -2.37 -2.28
N GLU A 132 -19.82 -3.00 -3.28
CA GLU A 132 -19.54 -4.44 -3.29
C GLU A 132 -18.33 -4.76 -2.43
N CYS A 133 -17.29 -3.91 -2.40
CA CYS A 133 -16.08 -4.18 -1.64
C CYS A 133 -15.65 -3.02 -0.75
N MET A 134 -15.52 -3.28 0.55
CA MET A 134 -14.95 -2.32 1.51
C MET A 134 -13.56 -2.78 1.91
N LEU A 135 -12.52 -2.11 1.44
CA LEU A 135 -11.12 -2.36 1.80
C LEU A 135 -10.74 -1.50 2.99
N SER A 136 -10.09 -2.08 4.00
CA SER A 136 -9.84 -1.40 5.27
C SER A 136 -8.42 -1.62 5.79
N ALA A 137 -7.75 -0.55 6.18
CA ALA A 137 -6.55 -0.58 7.02
C ALA A 137 -6.91 0.02 8.39
N VAL A 138 -6.91 -0.81 9.44
CA VAL A 138 -7.40 -0.46 10.78
C VAL A 138 -6.53 -1.08 11.87
N GLY A 139 -5.96 -0.26 12.75
CA GLY A 139 -5.18 -0.75 13.89
C GLY A 139 -4.01 -1.65 13.48
N GLY A 140 -3.35 -1.31 12.37
CA GLY A 140 -2.29 -2.10 11.75
C GLY A 140 -2.74 -3.43 11.13
N ARG A 141 -4.05 -3.64 10.93
CA ARG A 141 -4.62 -4.84 10.29
C ARG A 141 -5.36 -4.48 9.02
N GLU A 142 -5.26 -5.37 8.05
CA GLU A 142 -5.99 -5.31 6.80
C GLU A 142 -7.22 -6.18 6.90
N THR A 143 -8.37 -5.63 6.51
CA THR A 143 -9.59 -6.40 6.34
C THR A 143 -10.30 -5.94 5.10
N SER A 144 -11.05 -6.85 4.50
CA SER A 144 -12.01 -6.51 3.46
C SER A 144 -13.35 -7.13 3.79
N SER A 145 -14.40 -6.50 3.29
CA SER A 145 -15.74 -7.07 3.30
C SER A 145 -16.29 -7.02 1.89
N PHE A 146 -17.02 -8.07 1.53
CA PHE A 146 -17.74 -8.14 0.29
C PHE A 146 -19.24 -8.09 0.55
N TYR A 147 -19.98 -7.36 -0.26
CA TYR A 147 -21.43 -7.28 -0.22
C TYR A 147 -21.97 -7.85 -1.53
N ASP A 148 -22.87 -8.81 -1.42
CA ASP A 148 -23.60 -9.32 -2.59
C ASP A 148 -24.63 -8.30 -3.09
N PRO A 149 -25.27 -8.52 -4.25
CA PRO A 149 -26.29 -7.60 -4.78
C PRO A 149 -27.48 -7.34 -3.86
N ASP A 150 -27.76 -8.23 -2.90
CA ASP A 150 -28.83 -8.08 -1.91
C ASP A 150 -28.35 -7.36 -0.64
N GLY A 151 -27.07 -6.98 -0.58
CA GLY A 151 -26.43 -6.28 0.54
C GLY A 151 -25.98 -7.18 1.68
N ASN A 152 -25.96 -8.50 1.50
CA ASN A 152 -25.44 -9.40 2.52
C ASN A 152 -23.91 -9.32 2.58
N ARG A 153 -23.38 -9.16 3.79
CA ARG A 153 -21.95 -9.02 4.03
C ARG A 153 -21.27 -10.37 4.23
N THR A 154 -20.16 -10.57 3.54
CA THR A 154 -19.22 -11.69 3.71
C THR A 154 -17.77 -11.16 3.81
N ASN A 155 -16.82 -12.07 4.03
CA ASN A 155 -15.40 -11.71 3.98
C ASN A 155 -14.99 -11.40 2.54
N GLY A 156 -14.28 -10.29 2.34
CA GLY A 156 -13.74 -9.94 1.03
C GLY A 156 -12.43 -10.66 0.71
N PRO A 157 -11.84 -10.36 -0.45
CA PRO A 157 -10.54 -10.89 -0.84
C PRO A 157 -9.40 -10.34 0.04
N PRO A 158 -8.26 -11.05 0.14
CA PRO A 158 -7.12 -10.57 0.90
C PRO A 158 -6.64 -9.19 0.42
N VAL A 159 -6.34 -8.31 1.37
CA VAL A 159 -5.80 -6.97 1.12
C VAL A 159 -4.37 -6.91 1.62
N THR A 160 -3.50 -6.31 0.83
CA THR A 160 -2.11 -6.00 1.18
C THR A 160 -1.92 -4.50 1.19
N HIS A 161 -1.08 -3.98 2.09
CA HIS A 161 -0.80 -2.56 2.15
C HIS A 161 0.66 -2.26 2.50
N VAL A 162 1.09 -1.05 2.18
CA VAL A 162 2.40 -0.50 2.57
C VAL A 162 2.25 0.99 2.90
N VAL A 163 2.88 1.44 3.98
CA VAL A 163 3.08 2.87 4.25
C VAL A 163 4.45 3.29 3.74
N ALA A 164 4.50 4.16 2.73
CA ALA A 164 5.71 4.60 2.04
C ALA A 164 5.97 6.09 2.25
N GLY A 165 6.14 6.52 3.50
CA GLY A 165 6.12 7.94 3.87
C GLY A 165 4.67 8.43 3.96
N ASN A 166 4.32 9.51 3.25
CA ASN A 166 2.95 10.03 3.23
C ASN A 166 1.95 9.14 2.43
N PRO A 167 2.37 8.41 1.39
CA PRO A 167 1.52 7.43 0.74
C PRO A 167 1.19 6.19 1.59
N LEU A 168 -0.09 5.82 1.59
CA LEU A 168 -0.57 4.47 1.89
C LEU A 168 -0.94 3.78 0.56
N LEU A 169 -0.23 2.72 0.23
CA LEU A 169 -0.53 1.86 -0.92
C LEU A 169 -1.37 0.69 -0.45
N VAL A 170 -2.45 0.39 -1.18
CA VAL A 170 -3.37 -0.72 -0.90
C VAL A 170 -3.59 -1.50 -2.18
N SER A 171 -3.42 -2.82 -2.15
CA SER A 171 -3.69 -3.69 -3.29
C SER A 171 -4.58 -4.86 -2.91
N THR A 172 -5.40 -5.28 -3.87
CA THR A 172 -6.27 -6.45 -3.75
C THR A 172 -6.62 -6.99 -5.12
N ASP A 173 -7.00 -8.27 -5.16
CA ASP A 173 -7.63 -8.88 -6.32
C ASP A 173 -9.15 -8.76 -6.18
N ILE A 174 -9.81 -7.97 -7.03
CA ILE A 174 -11.28 -7.80 -7.05
C ILE A 174 -11.75 -7.73 -8.50
N GLU A 175 -12.97 -8.20 -8.77
CA GLU A 175 -13.59 -7.96 -10.07
C GLU A 175 -14.15 -6.54 -10.09
N LEU A 176 -13.69 -5.71 -11.03
CA LEU A 176 -14.24 -4.39 -11.30
C LEU A 176 -14.91 -4.39 -12.67
N GLY A 177 -15.90 -3.51 -12.85
CA GLY A 177 -16.47 -3.23 -14.15
C GLY A 177 -15.39 -2.86 -15.16
N ARG A 178 -15.51 -3.41 -16.38
CA ARG A 178 -14.60 -3.16 -17.48
C ARG A 178 -15.40 -2.94 -18.76
N ASP A 179 -14.96 -1.99 -19.58
CA ASP A 179 -15.45 -1.75 -20.93
C ASP A 179 -14.26 -1.61 -21.91
N ASP A 180 -14.55 -1.32 -23.18
CA ASP A 180 -13.51 -1.14 -24.21
C ASP A 180 -12.56 0.04 -23.94
N ARG A 181 -12.89 0.91 -22.97
CA ARG A 181 -12.07 2.07 -22.56
C ARG A 181 -11.25 1.78 -21.31
N GLY A 182 -11.53 0.70 -20.59
CA GLY A 182 -10.76 0.23 -19.44
C GLY A 182 -11.62 -0.08 -18.22
N VAL A 183 -11.08 0.16 -17.03
CA VAL A 183 -11.77 -0.09 -15.76
C VAL A 183 -12.81 1.01 -15.50
N ARG A 184 -13.98 0.62 -14.97
CA ARG A 184 -15.05 1.50 -14.49
C ARG A 184 -15.62 1.00 -13.17
N PHE A 185 -15.67 1.87 -12.17
CA PHE A 185 -16.24 1.61 -10.83
C PHE A 185 -16.61 2.94 -10.16
N ALA A 186 -17.23 2.93 -8.99
CA ALA A 186 -17.36 4.11 -8.13
C ALA A 186 -16.60 3.95 -6.82
N LEU A 187 -16.02 5.05 -6.35
CA LEU A 187 -15.16 5.10 -5.18
C LEU A 187 -15.67 6.13 -4.19
N TYR A 188 -15.78 5.73 -2.93
CA TYR A 188 -15.90 6.61 -1.78
C TYR A 188 -14.76 6.31 -0.80
N VAL A 189 -14.08 7.34 -0.32
CA VAL A 189 -12.97 7.20 0.63
C VAL A 189 -13.36 7.83 1.96
N LEU A 190 -13.02 7.13 3.03
CA LEU A 190 -13.25 7.59 4.39
C LEU A 190 -12.01 7.28 5.22
N CYS A 191 -11.50 8.30 5.91
CA CYS A 191 -10.44 8.18 6.88
C CYS A 191 -10.90 8.80 8.19
N HIS A 192 -10.76 8.09 9.32
CA HIS A 192 -11.10 8.68 10.60
C HIS A 192 -10.26 8.11 11.74
N ALA A 193 -10.32 8.79 12.89
CA ALA A 193 -9.73 8.27 14.12
C ALA A 193 -10.42 6.97 14.54
N SER A 194 -9.63 5.99 14.94
CA SER A 194 -10.12 4.81 15.64
C SER A 194 -10.77 5.21 16.96
N THR A 195 -11.84 4.52 17.35
CA THR A 195 -12.53 4.73 18.62
C THR A 195 -11.76 4.07 19.76
N GLN A 196 -10.63 4.66 20.15
CA GLN A 196 -9.90 4.23 21.34
C GLN A 196 -10.44 4.89 22.62
N PRO A 197 -10.62 4.14 23.71
CA PRO A 197 -10.99 4.71 25.01
C PRO A 197 -9.99 5.80 25.44
N GLY A 198 -10.49 7.02 25.70
CA GLY A 198 -9.67 8.15 26.13
C GLY A 198 -9.03 8.97 25.00
N SER A 199 -9.18 8.57 23.73
CA SER A 199 -8.80 9.41 22.60
C SER A 199 -9.82 10.53 22.41
N ASN A 200 -9.33 11.77 22.37
CA ASN A 200 -10.13 12.95 22.01
C ASN A 200 -10.08 13.25 20.50
N SER A 201 -9.33 12.47 19.71
CA SER A 201 -9.26 12.69 18.26
C SER A 201 -10.60 12.30 17.63
N ARG A 202 -11.23 13.30 16.99
CA ARG A 202 -12.50 13.15 16.26
C ARG A 202 -12.33 13.40 14.77
N MET A 203 -11.09 13.50 14.30
CA MET A 203 -10.86 13.75 12.89
C MET A 203 -11.49 12.65 12.06
N SER A 204 -12.34 13.09 11.14
CA SER A 204 -12.85 12.33 10.03
C SER A 204 -12.63 13.18 8.79
N ASP A 205 -12.20 12.53 7.74
CA ASP A 205 -11.99 13.06 6.41
C ASP A 205 -12.63 12.08 5.42
N ALA A 206 -13.35 12.60 4.45
CA ALA A 206 -14.19 11.80 3.59
C ALA A 206 -14.42 12.47 2.24
N SER A 207 -14.29 11.70 1.17
CA SER A 207 -14.57 12.20 -0.17
C SER A 207 -16.07 12.18 -0.47
N GLY A 208 -16.47 12.81 -1.57
CA GLY A 208 -17.70 12.41 -2.26
C GLY A 208 -17.52 11.04 -2.93
N LYS A 209 -18.63 10.32 -3.19
CA LYS A 209 -18.60 9.16 -4.10
C LYS A 209 -18.34 9.64 -5.53
N ARG A 210 -17.37 9.05 -6.21
CA ARG A 210 -16.94 9.44 -7.57
C ARG A 210 -16.95 8.25 -8.50
N ILE A 211 -17.44 8.45 -9.72
CA ILE A 211 -17.25 7.47 -10.80
C ILE A 211 -15.82 7.58 -11.30
N VAL A 212 -15.12 6.45 -11.31
CA VAL A 212 -13.81 6.27 -11.90
C VAL A 212 -14.00 5.50 -13.20
N GLU A 213 -13.46 6.00 -14.31
CA GLU A 213 -13.58 5.38 -15.62
C GLU A 213 -12.35 5.66 -16.51
N ASN A 214 -12.23 4.91 -17.61
CA ASN A 214 -11.18 5.07 -18.62
C ASN A 214 -9.75 4.86 -18.06
N VAL A 215 -9.61 4.01 -17.03
CA VAL A 215 -8.29 3.58 -16.53
C VAL A 215 -7.81 2.41 -17.40
N PRO A 216 -6.69 2.55 -18.12
CA PRO A 216 -6.23 1.50 -19.03
C PRO A 216 -5.93 0.20 -18.31
N LEU A 217 -6.24 -0.92 -18.97
CA LEU A 217 -5.82 -2.24 -18.51
C LEU A 217 -4.37 -2.48 -18.92
N MET A 218 -3.49 -2.70 -17.93
CA MET A 218 -2.15 -3.23 -18.16
C MET A 218 -2.20 -4.62 -18.82
N SER A 219 -1.35 -4.81 -19.82
CA SER A 219 -1.36 -5.97 -20.73
C SER A 219 -0.30 -7.04 -20.40
N HIS A 220 0.03 -7.21 -19.11
CA HIS A 220 0.97 -8.24 -18.69
C HIS A 220 0.33 -9.61 -18.61
N ARG A 221 1.04 -10.63 -19.09
CA ARG A 221 0.68 -12.04 -18.84
C ARG A 221 0.78 -12.31 -17.33
N ASP A 222 -0.24 -12.96 -16.78
CA ASP A 222 -0.35 -13.48 -15.41
C ASP A 222 0.93 -14.19 -14.91
N GLY A 223 1.95 -13.45 -14.48
CA GLY A 223 3.26 -13.97 -14.10
C GLY A 223 3.41 -14.27 -12.60
N MET A 224 2.64 -13.60 -11.73
CA MET A 224 2.78 -13.70 -10.26
C MET A 224 1.71 -14.55 -9.58
N ARG A 225 0.81 -15.24 -10.31
CA ARG A 225 -0.15 -16.18 -9.70
C ARG A 225 0.52 -17.40 -8.99
N GLY A 226 1.84 -17.57 -9.11
CA GLY A 226 2.60 -18.70 -8.55
C GLY A 226 3.55 -18.38 -7.39
N GLY A 227 3.67 -17.12 -6.94
CA GLY A 227 4.54 -16.73 -5.83
C GLY A 227 3.94 -17.13 -4.48
N ARG A 228 4.64 -18.00 -3.75
CA ARG A 228 4.26 -18.57 -2.45
C ARG A 228 3.47 -17.61 -1.56
N ARG A 229 2.26 -18.02 -1.15
CA ARG A 229 1.58 -17.54 0.07
C ARG A 229 2.43 -17.94 1.28
N GLY A 230 3.54 -17.25 1.50
CA GLY A 230 4.28 -17.28 2.75
C GLY A 230 3.46 -16.51 3.77
N VAL A 231 3.15 -17.16 4.89
CA VAL A 231 2.42 -16.58 6.02
C VAL A 231 3.09 -15.24 6.41
N ASN A 232 2.35 -14.13 6.30
CA ASN A 232 2.82 -12.80 6.66
C ASN A 232 3.37 -12.79 8.10
N ARG A 233 4.68 -12.65 8.24
CA ARG A 233 5.28 -11.95 9.38
C ARG A 233 5.30 -10.49 8.99
N VAL A 234 4.52 -9.67 9.68
CA VAL A 234 4.63 -8.22 9.63
C VAL A 234 6.07 -7.85 9.99
N LEU A 235 6.87 -7.47 9.00
CA LEU A 235 8.16 -6.83 9.24
C LEU A 235 7.88 -5.34 9.44
N VAL A 236 7.64 -4.94 10.68
CA VAL A 236 7.72 -3.51 11.04
C VAL A 236 9.20 -3.13 10.94
N VAL A 237 9.63 -2.62 9.79
CA VAL A 237 10.93 -1.96 9.67
C VAL A 237 10.81 -0.59 10.31
N ALA A 238 10.94 -0.56 11.64
CA ALA A 238 11.22 0.68 12.35
C ALA A 238 12.65 1.11 11.96
N VAL A 239 12.76 2.07 11.06
CA VAL A 239 14.04 2.76 10.79
C VAL A 239 14.34 3.60 12.02
N CYS A 240 15.06 3.03 12.99
CA CYS A 240 15.69 3.81 14.05
C CYS A 240 16.91 4.52 13.45
N ASP A 241 16.80 5.83 13.24
CA ASP A 241 17.97 6.70 13.08
C ASP A 241 18.84 6.60 14.34
N VAL A 242 19.91 5.80 14.28
CA VAL A 242 20.90 5.72 15.35
C VAL A 242 21.77 6.97 15.28
N HIS A 243 21.39 8.00 16.03
CA HIS A 243 22.26 9.14 16.32
C HIS A 243 23.40 8.68 17.24
N ILE A 244 24.56 8.32 16.68
CA ILE A 244 25.76 8.03 17.46
C ILE A 244 26.33 9.36 18.00
N LYS A 245 25.99 9.71 19.25
CA LYS A 245 26.75 10.71 20.01
C LYS A 245 28.08 10.09 20.45
N GLY A 246 29.14 10.42 19.72
CA GLY A 246 30.51 10.11 20.13
C GLY A 246 30.86 10.83 21.43
N ASN A 247 31.03 10.07 22.51
CA ASN A 247 31.53 10.58 23.78
C ASN A 247 33.05 10.35 23.81
N ILE A 248 33.85 11.41 23.72
CA ILE A 248 35.30 11.35 23.84
C ILE A 248 35.64 11.49 25.33
N PRO A 249 36.22 10.49 26.01
CA PRO A 249 36.68 10.65 27.38
C PRO A 249 38.00 11.44 27.42
N GLY A 250 38.01 12.51 28.21
CA GLY A 250 39.17 13.35 28.44
C GLY A 250 40.30 12.58 29.13
N GLY A 251 41.46 12.53 28.49
CA GLY A 251 42.71 12.11 29.11
C GLY A 251 43.22 13.19 30.07
N LYS A 252 43.41 12.83 31.33
CA LYS A 252 44.36 13.49 32.22
C LYS A 252 45.68 12.73 32.14
N ALA A 253 46.78 13.43 31.92
CA ALA A 253 48.11 12.96 32.26
C ALA A 253 48.84 14.10 33.00
N ASN A 254 49.53 13.68 34.06
CA ASN A 254 50.38 14.47 34.94
C ASN A 254 51.59 15.05 34.21
#